data_AF-A0A7U2F0T1-F1
#
_entry.id   AF-A0A7U2F0T1-F1
#
_cell.length_a   1.000
_cell.length_b   1.000
_cell.length_c   1.000
_cell.angle_alpha   90.00
_cell.angle_beta   90.00
_cell.angle_gamma   90.00
#
_symmetry.space_group_name_H-M   'P 1'
#
loop_
_entity.id
_entity.type
_entity.pdbx_description
1 polymer ?
#
loop_
_entity_poly.entity_id
_entity_poly.type
_entity_poly.pdbx_seq_one_letter_code
_entity_poly.pdbx_strand_id
1 'polypeptide(L)'
;MAYELDFSPENLIPDMLYKPIDEVVSAEEREKLGGLTVTWARDQKKTLCRSCGWTVYNEMCSSYLSRLHIEGVRNNNGMWSMGNDWIVWDRPGAECRNDYMTHEFLQKQGVKHIPLVKRMVEFKDEDGGFNFVVMSRARGVRLESVWPTLSTEEKNSYAQQVIAALREMRQFTAEFPQRVDGSPIFDNVIGHCESRKMCRDIGKTTDEWFNNIDEELREGISRKFETSDEIVIEAKLQELKQNFPDGAPYVLTHADLNLNNILVHDGKIVAIIDWEFAGYYPWWVETYMSYRRTVSRNGIELFKIVWDELDIDDKAIYDKVNPVIHAWRCSPVRHTGNTHYWQRPVFCKCQPYGGILRKNAIDSEERHFVDYNNRNQYGQPPYRSEKGVDYAGKNQDLEPKEG
;
A
#
# COMPACT_ATOMS: atom_id res chain seq x y z
N MET A 1 -24.12 -42.75 6.09
CA MET A 1 -24.43 -41.40 6.60
C MET A 1 -23.19 -40.57 6.43
N ALA A 2 -23.15 -39.68 5.44
CA ALA A 2 -22.04 -38.75 5.30
C ALA A 2 -22.12 -37.77 6.46
N TYR A 3 -21.08 -37.69 7.27
CA TYR A 3 -20.93 -36.58 8.21
C TYR A 3 -20.78 -35.33 7.35
N GLU A 4 -21.71 -34.38 7.44
CA GLU A 4 -21.46 -33.03 6.94
C GLU A 4 -20.33 -32.46 7.79
N LEU A 5 -19.10 -32.52 7.25
CA LEU A 5 -17.97 -31.85 7.83
C LEU A 5 -18.06 -30.38 7.45
N ASP A 6 -18.06 -29.49 8.44
CA ASP A 6 -17.94 -28.03 8.22
C ASP A 6 -16.62 -27.65 7.50
N PHE A 7 -15.69 -28.61 7.34
CA PHE A 7 -14.38 -28.46 6.72
C PHE A 7 -14.09 -29.63 5.75
N SER A 8 -13.98 -29.34 4.45
CA SER A 8 -13.42 -30.26 3.45
C SER A 8 -11.94 -29.90 3.18
N PRO A 9 -10.99 -30.85 3.26
CA PRO A 9 -9.60 -30.67 2.83
C PRO A 9 -9.43 -30.12 1.42
N GLU A 10 -10.37 -30.45 0.52
CA GLU A 10 -10.39 -30.01 -0.88
C GLU A 10 -10.52 -28.48 -1.02
N ASN A 11 -11.04 -27.79 0.01
CA ASN A 11 -11.12 -26.34 0.04
C ASN A 11 -9.74 -25.67 0.19
N LEU A 12 -8.72 -26.40 0.68
CA LEU A 12 -7.36 -25.88 0.86
C LEU A 12 -6.39 -26.39 -0.20
N ILE A 13 -6.56 -27.63 -0.65
CA ILE A 13 -5.73 -28.25 -1.68
C ILE A 13 -6.65 -28.73 -2.80
N PRO A 14 -6.68 -28.02 -3.95
CA PRO A 14 -7.40 -28.48 -5.13
C PRO A 14 -6.96 -29.88 -5.54
N ASP A 15 -7.88 -30.64 -6.15
CA ASP A 15 -7.60 -31.96 -6.71
C ASP A 15 -7.22 -33.05 -5.69
N MET A 16 -7.51 -32.86 -4.40
CA MET A 16 -7.49 -33.95 -3.42
C MET A 16 -8.50 -35.04 -3.79
N LEU A 17 -8.11 -36.30 -3.60
CA LEU A 17 -8.99 -37.45 -3.80
C LEU A 17 -9.47 -37.99 -2.46
N TYR A 18 -10.79 -37.93 -2.22
CA TYR A 18 -11.43 -38.64 -1.12
C TYR A 18 -11.64 -40.11 -1.47
N LYS A 19 -11.06 -41.03 -0.68
CA LYS A 19 -11.18 -42.48 -0.86
C LYS A 19 -11.33 -43.19 0.49
N PRO A 20 -12.16 -44.25 0.57
CA PRO A 20 -12.11 -45.21 1.67
C PRO A 20 -10.72 -45.85 1.79
N ILE A 21 -10.33 -46.25 2.99
CA ILE A 21 -8.99 -46.80 3.28
C ILE A 21 -8.66 -48.06 2.47
N ASP A 22 -9.69 -48.81 2.05
CA ASP A 22 -9.56 -50.06 1.31
C ASP A 22 -9.67 -49.89 -0.22
N GLU A 23 -9.93 -48.67 -0.71
CA GLU A 23 -9.97 -48.38 -2.14
C GLU A 23 -8.58 -48.04 -2.70
N VAL A 24 -8.25 -48.62 -3.85
CA VAL A 24 -6.98 -48.40 -4.53
C VAL A 24 -7.10 -47.21 -5.49
N VAL A 25 -6.12 -46.29 -5.44
CA VAL A 25 -5.99 -45.20 -6.42
C VAL A 25 -5.74 -45.77 -7.82
N SER A 26 -6.67 -45.53 -8.74
CA SER A 26 -6.62 -46.01 -10.13
C SER A 26 -5.46 -45.40 -10.93
N ALA A 27 -5.18 -45.94 -12.11
CA ALA A 27 -4.09 -45.44 -12.96
C ALA A 27 -4.33 -43.98 -13.41
N GLU A 28 -5.57 -43.64 -13.81
CA GLU A 28 -5.96 -42.29 -14.20
C GLU A 28 -5.85 -41.31 -13.01
N GLU A 29 -6.25 -41.74 -11.81
CA GLU A 29 -6.13 -40.93 -10.60
C GLU A 29 -4.65 -40.71 -10.20
N ARG A 30 -3.78 -41.71 -10.37
CA ARG A 30 -2.32 -41.54 -10.15
C ARG A 30 -1.69 -40.57 -11.14
N GLU A 31 -2.16 -40.57 -12.39
CA GLU A 31 -1.73 -39.61 -13.41
C GLU A 31 -2.18 -38.19 -13.05
N LYS A 32 -3.44 -38.01 -12.61
CA LYS A 32 -3.95 -36.74 -12.07
C LYS A 32 -3.13 -36.23 -10.88
N LEU A 33 -2.69 -37.13 -9.99
CA LEU A 33 -1.82 -36.81 -8.86
C LEU A 33 -0.34 -36.60 -9.24
N GLY A 34 -0.01 -36.50 -10.54
CA GLY A 34 1.33 -36.14 -10.99
C GLY A 34 2.41 -37.21 -10.75
N GLY A 35 2.02 -38.50 -10.73
CA GLY A 35 2.97 -39.59 -10.51
C GLY A 35 3.31 -39.82 -9.03
N LEU A 36 2.31 -39.70 -8.15
CA LEU A 36 2.41 -39.92 -6.70
C LEU A 36 3.20 -41.21 -6.38
N THR A 37 4.32 -41.06 -5.69
CA THR A 37 5.13 -42.18 -5.20
C THR A 37 4.85 -42.40 -3.71
N VAL A 38 4.01 -43.38 -3.38
CA VAL A 38 3.70 -43.74 -1.99
C VAL A 38 4.76 -44.71 -1.48
N THR A 39 5.92 -44.19 -1.09
CA THR A 39 6.97 -45.00 -0.43
C THR A 39 7.04 -44.67 1.05
N TRP A 40 6.65 -45.60 1.93
CA TRP A 40 6.73 -45.46 3.39
C TRP A 40 8.18 -45.45 3.96
N ALA A 41 9.12 -44.84 3.24
CA ALA A 41 10.51 -44.71 3.65
C ALA A 41 10.61 -43.62 4.73
N ARG A 42 10.58 -44.05 5.99
CA ARG A 42 10.58 -43.21 7.20
C ARG A 42 11.82 -42.32 7.37
N ASP A 43 12.86 -42.46 6.55
CA ASP A 43 14.15 -41.76 6.72
C ASP A 43 14.37 -40.57 5.76
N GLN A 44 13.36 -40.14 4.98
CA GLN A 44 13.56 -39.04 4.03
C GLN A 44 13.49 -37.64 4.68
N LYS A 45 14.62 -37.15 5.18
CA LYS A 45 14.79 -35.77 5.70
C LYS A 45 14.97 -34.68 4.63
N LYS A 46 14.64 -34.97 3.37
CA LYS A 46 14.81 -33.99 2.27
C LYS A 46 13.85 -32.82 2.46
N THR A 47 14.36 -31.59 2.52
CA THR A 47 13.55 -30.37 2.59
C THR A 47 12.79 -30.13 1.27
N LEU A 48 11.48 -29.93 1.39
CA LEU A 48 10.55 -29.54 0.34
C LEU A 48 10.29 -28.02 0.37
N CYS A 49 10.14 -27.42 1.56
CA CYS A 49 9.94 -25.98 1.72
C CYS A 49 11.07 -25.37 2.54
N ARG A 50 11.88 -24.51 1.92
CA ARG A 50 12.96 -23.79 2.62
C ARG A 50 12.49 -22.77 3.66
N SER A 51 11.22 -22.35 3.59
CA SER A 51 10.68 -21.28 4.44
C SER A 51 10.33 -21.79 5.84
N CYS A 52 9.64 -22.93 5.93
CA CYS A 52 9.26 -23.54 7.21
C CYS A 52 10.04 -24.82 7.53
N GLY A 53 10.97 -25.23 6.65
CA GLY A 53 11.74 -26.45 6.81
C GLY A 53 10.96 -27.74 6.50
N TRP A 54 9.75 -27.65 5.91
CA TRP A 54 8.91 -28.81 5.58
C TRP A 54 9.70 -29.85 4.81
N THR A 55 9.68 -31.11 5.25
CA THR A 55 10.43 -32.21 4.64
C THR A 55 9.52 -33.25 4.00
N VAL A 56 10.09 -34.15 3.21
CA VAL A 56 9.38 -35.34 2.70
C VAL A 56 8.80 -36.16 3.86
N TYR A 57 9.54 -36.32 4.96
CA TYR A 57 9.02 -36.98 6.15
C TYR A 57 7.77 -36.29 6.70
N ASN A 58 7.74 -34.95 6.75
CA ASN A 58 6.54 -34.23 7.20
C ASN A 58 5.37 -34.48 6.26
N GLU A 59 5.58 -34.38 4.95
CA GLU A 59 4.53 -34.62 3.96
C GLU A 59 3.93 -36.03 4.04
N MET A 60 4.78 -37.05 4.26
CA MET A 60 4.36 -38.44 4.21
C MET A 60 3.85 -39.00 5.54
N CYS A 61 4.34 -38.47 6.66
CA CYS A 61 4.13 -39.05 7.98
C CYS A 61 3.35 -38.11 8.93
N SER A 62 2.89 -36.95 8.45
CA SER A 62 2.04 -36.04 9.23
C SER A 62 0.68 -35.82 8.57
N SER A 63 -0.35 -35.60 9.38
CA SER A 63 -1.72 -35.29 8.91
C SER A 63 -2.03 -33.81 9.10
N TYR A 64 -1.16 -32.93 8.57
CA TYR A 64 -1.32 -31.48 8.70
C TYR A 64 -1.58 -30.83 7.34
N LEU A 65 -2.62 -30.00 7.29
CA LEU A 65 -2.93 -29.13 6.17
C LEU A 65 -2.73 -27.68 6.63
N SER A 66 -1.88 -26.92 5.92
CA SER A 66 -1.59 -25.55 6.32
C SER A 66 -2.82 -24.66 6.16
N ARG A 67 -3.24 -24.03 7.26
CA ARG A 67 -4.27 -22.99 7.29
C ARG A 67 -3.68 -21.58 7.26
N LEU A 68 -2.35 -21.51 7.11
CA LEU A 68 -1.58 -20.31 6.87
C LEU A 68 -1.12 -20.34 5.41
N HIS A 69 -1.46 -19.32 4.63
CA HIS A 69 -0.92 -19.16 3.30
C HIS A 69 -0.62 -17.69 3.00
N ILE A 70 0.38 -17.46 2.16
CA ILE A 70 0.77 -16.12 1.72
C ILE A 70 -0.31 -15.61 0.77
N GLU A 71 -0.95 -14.49 1.12
CA GLU A 71 -1.87 -13.77 0.23
C GLU A 71 -1.14 -12.73 -0.62
N GLY A 72 -0.04 -12.17 -0.08
CA GLY A 72 0.71 -11.14 -0.77
C GLY A 72 2.10 -10.96 -0.18
N VAL A 73 3.04 -10.61 -1.05
CA VAL A 73 4.39 -10.21 -0.67
C VAL A 73 4.77 -8.93 -1.40
N ARG A 74 5.40 -8.00 -0.69
CA ARG A 74 5.96 -6.79 -1.30
C ARG A 74 7.11 -6.32 -0.46
N ASN A 75 8.25 -6.01 -1.09
CA ASN A 75 9.45 -5.47 -0.42
C ASN A 75 9.65 -6.13 0.94
N ASN A 76 10.08 -7.40 1.02
CA ASN A 76 10.29 -8.18 2.27
C ASN A 76 9.16 -8.17 3.33
N ASN A 77 7.94 -7.75 2.99
CA ASN A 77 6.77 -7.89 3.83
C ASN A 77 5.96 -9.08 3.34
N GLY A 78 5.38 -9.84 4.27
CA GLY A 78 4.47 -10.95 4.00
C GLY A 78 3.09 -10.68 4.60
N MET A 79 2.05 -10.87 3.81
CA MET A 79 0.69 -10.92 4.32
C MET A 79 0.21 -12.35 4.23
N TRP A 80 -0.13 -12.92 5.38
CA TRP A 80 -0.53 -14.30 5.53
C TRP A 80 -1.99 -14.36 5.95
N SER A 81 -2.79 -15.17 5.30
CA SER A 81 -4.06 -15.57 5.89
C SER A 81 -3.81 -16.48 7.08
N MET A 82 -4.68 -16.38 8.09
CA MET A 82 -4.71 -17.28 9.23
C MET A 82 -6.14 -17.78 9.41
N GLY A 83 -6.40 -18.94 8.79
CA GLY A 83 -7.76 -19.41 8.56
C GLY A 83 -8.53 -18.43 7.68
N ASN A 84 -9.83 -18.29 7.93
CA ASN A 84 -10.71 -17.46 7.11
C ASN A 84 -10.90 -16.04 7.64
N ASP A 85 -10.62 -15.83 8.93
CA ASP A 85 -11.05 -14.63 9.65
C ASP A 85 -9.91 -13.71 10.08
N TRP A 86 -8.66 -14.13 9.89
CA TRP A 86 -7.50 -13.37 10.36
C TRP A 86 -6.45 -13.25 9.27
N ILE A 87 -5.70 -12.15 9.35
CA ILE A 87 -4.54 -11.84 8.54
C ILE A 87 -3.37 -11.56 9.49
N VAL A 88 -2.21 -12.12 9.19
CA VAL A 88 -0.93 -11.80 9.83
C VAL A 88 -0.11 -10.97 8.84
N TRP A 89 0.23 -9.76 9.23
CA TRP A 89 1.13 -8.90 8.50
C TRP A 89 2.53 -8.98 9.12
N ASP A 90 3.38 -9.75 8.46
CA ASP A 90 4.78 -10.02 8.79
C ASP A 90 5.69 -8.99 8.12
N ARG A 91 6.46 -8.26 8.92
CA ARG A 91 7.29 -7.15 8.45
C ARG A 91 8.61 -7.05 9.23
N PRO A 92 9.72 -6.67 8.56
CA PRO A 92 10.95 -6.30 9.25
C PRO A 92 10.71 -5.06 10.11
N GLY A 93 11.45 -4.99 11.23
CA GLY A 93 11.25 -4.05 12.32
C GLY A 93 11.55 -2.57 12.06
N ALA A 94 11.29 -1.76 13.10
CA ALA A 94 11.48 -0.31 13.27
C ALA A 94 10.90 0.67 12.22
N GLU A 95 10.12 0.20 11.25
CA GLU A 95 9.34 1.14 10.43
C GLU A 95 8.23 1.75 11.31
N CYS A 96 8.26 3.07 11.41
CA CYS A 96 7.31 3.95 12.06
C CYS A 96 5.90 3.77 11.45
N ARG A 97 5.22 2.69 11.86
CA ARG A 97 3.98 2.25 11.24
C ARG A 97 2.81 2.87 11.95
N ASN A 98 2.14 3.73 11.21
CA ASN A 98 1.02 4.48 11.72
C ASN A 98 -0.29 3.67 11.71
N ASP A 99 -0.31 2.51 11.04
CA ASP A 99 -1.51 1.68 10.85
C ASP A 99 -2.13 1.20 12.17
N TYR A 100 -1.36 0.47 13.01
CA TYR A 100 -1.86 -0.04 14.29
C TYR A 100 -2.23 1.08 15.26
N MET A 101 -1.36 2.08 15.44
CA MET A 101 -1.62 3.18 16.37
C MET A 101 -2.83 4.03 15.97
N THR A 102 -3.04 4.25 14.66
CA THR A 102 -4.21 5.00 14.16
C THR A 102 -5.47 4.17 14.29
N HIS A 103 -5.41 2.88 13.96
CA HIS A 103 -6.52 1.97 14.20
C HIS A 103 -6.92 1.94 15.67
N GLU A 104 -5.95 1.80 16.59
CA GLU A 104 -6.19 1.81 18.03
C GLU A 104 -6.78 3.15 18.51
N PHE A 105 -6.25 4.27 18.02
CA PHE A 105 -6.78 5.61 18.30
C PHE A 105 -8.25 5.72 17.86
N LEU A 106 -8.57 5.42 16.60
CA LEU A 106 -9.92 5.53 16.05
C LEU A 106 -10.91 4.59 16.78
N GLN A 107 -10.47 3.37 17.14
CA GLN A 107 -11.29 2.48 17.97
C GLN A 107 -11.60 3.10 19.33
N LYS A 108 -10.62 3.71 20.01
CA LYS A 108 -10.81 4.40 21.30
C LYS A 108 -11.74 5.60 21.18
N GLN A 109 -11.74 6.31 20.05
CA GLN A 109 -12.65 7.43 19.80
C GLN A 109 -14.10 7.00 19.54
N GLY A 110 -14.36 5.72 19.27
CA GLY A 110 -15.72 5.23 19.02
C GLY A 110 -16.34 5.79 17.73
N VAL A 111 -15.51 5.90 16.68
CA VAL A 111 -15.92 6.41 15.36
C VAL A 111 -17.10 5.64 14.78
N LYS A 112 -18.01 6.34 14.09
CA LYS A 112 -19.28 5.81 13.58
C LYS A 112 -19.31 5.66 12.07
N HIS A 113 -18.64 6.56 11.36
CA HIS A 113 -18.62 6.67 9.91
C HIS A 113 -17.30 6.25 9.29
N ILE A 114 -16.32 5.86 10.11
CA ILE A 114 -15.05 5.26 9.67
C ILE A 114 -15.08 3.77 10.04
N PRO A 115 -15.56 2.87 9.15
CA PRO A 115 -15.56 1.44 9.41
C PRO A 115 -14.12 0.92 9.53
N LEU A 116 -13.81 0.26 10.65
CA LEU A 116 -12.50 -0.34 10.91
C LEU A 116 -12.59 -1.87 10.90
N VAL A 117 -11.45 -2.53 10.72
CA VAL A 117 -11.36 -3.95 11.06
C VAL A 117 -11.66 -4.16 12.55
N LYS A 118 -12.36 -5.23 12.88
CA LYS A 118 -12.90 -5.49 14.24
C LYS A 118 -11.80 -5.54 15.30
N ARG A 119 -10.66 -6.14 14.97
CA ARG A 119 -9.53 -6.29 15.91
C ARG A 119 -8.21 -6.18 15.16
N MET A 120 -7.26 -5.53 15.79
CA MET A 120 -5.87 -5.47 15.38
C MET A 120 -5.00 -5.57 16.63
N VAL A 121 -3.93 -6.35 16.58
CA VAL A 121 -2.98 -6.53 17.68
C VAL A 121 -1.58 -6.56 17.11
N GLU A 122 -0.68 -5.80 17.72
CA GLU A 122 0.74 -5.73 17.34
C GLU A 122 1.60 -6.57 18.28
N PHE A 123 2.54 -7.31 17.71
CA PHE A 123 3.56 -8.10 18.40
C PHE A 123 4.93 -7.65 17.89
N LYS A 124 5.78 -7.18 18.80
CA LYS A 124 7.15 -6.72 18.53
C LYS A 124 8.13 -7.56 19.32
N ASP A 125 9.26 -7.89 18.71
CA ASP A 125 10.37 -8.50 19.42
C ASP A 125 11.07 -7.48 20.33
N GLU A 126 11.71 -7.95 21.41
CA GLU A 126 12.37 -7.09 22.40
C GLU A 126 13.50 -6.23 21.79
N ASP A 127 14.18 -6.77 20.78
CA ASP A 127 15.23 -6.08 20.02
C ASP A 127 14.68 -5.24 18.85
N GLY A 128 13.37 -5.28 18.63
CA GLY A 128 12.68 -4.56 17.57
C GLY A 128 12.99 -5.07 16.17
N GLY A 129 13.57 -6.26 16.02
CA GLY A 129 13.97 -6.82 14.72
C GLY A 129 12.81 -7.23 13.82
N PHE A 130 11.69 -7.65 14.43
CA PHE A 130 10.47 -8.06 13.73
C PHE A 130 9.22 -7.42 14.34
N ASN A 131 8.23 -7.22 13.47
CA ASN A 131 6.92 -6.70 13.83
C ASN A 131 5.84 -7.52 13.10
N PHE A 132 4.95 -8.11 13.88
CA PHE A 132 3.78 -8.82 13.38
C PHE A 132 2.52 -8.08 13.82
N VAL A 133 1.65 -7.78 12.85
CA VAL A 133 0.30 -7.30 13.15
C VAL A 133 -0.69 -8.39 12.80
N VAL A 134 -1.45 -8.85 13.79
CA VAL A 134 -2.56 -9.78 13.58
C VAL A 134 -3.85 -8.98 13.57
N MET A 135 -4.58 -9.04 12.46
CA MET A 135 -5.81 -8.28 12.27
C MET A 135 -6.95 -9.16 11.77
N SER A 136 -8.18 -8.84 12.17
CA SER A 136 -9.37 -9.49 11.66
C SER A 136 -9.55 -9.17 10.18
N ARG A 137 -9.88 -10.16 9.36
CA ARG A 137 -10.24 -9.97 7.96
C ARG A 137 -11.61 -9.31 7.88
N ALA A 138 -11.69 -8.18 7.16
CA ALA A 138 -12.99 -7.65 6.77
C ALA A 138 -13.61 -8.55 5.69
N ARG A 139 -14.82 -9.05 5.95
CA ARG A 139 -15.56 -9.90 5.01
C ARG A 139 -16.22 -9.00 3.96
N GLY A 140 -15.47 -8.70 2.89
CA GLY A 140 -15.90 -7.88 1.78
C GLY A 140 -14.91 -7.96 0.61
N VAL A 141 -15.26 -7.29 -0.49
CA VAL A 141 -14.39 -7.14 -1.66
C VAL A 141 -13.93 -5.69 -1.76
N ARG A 142 -12.83 -5.45 -2.49
CA ARG A 142 -12.36 -4.08 -2.73
C ARG A 142 -13.41 -3.31 -3.54
N LEU A 143 -13.65 -2.06 -3.17
CA LEU A 143 -14.54 -1.18 -3.93
C LEU A 143 -14.09 -1.08 -5.39
N GLU A 144 -12.77 -1.07 -5.62
CA GLU A 144 -12.17 -1.07 -6.96
C GLU A 144 -12.69 -2.21 -7.84
N SER A 145 -12.92 -3.39 -7.26
CA SER A 145 -13.32 -4.59 -8.01
C SER A 145 -14.76 -4.56 -8.47
N VAL A 146 -15.64 -3.87 -7.72
CA VAL A 146 -17.08 -3.80 -8.03
C VAL A 146 -17.48 -2.49 -8.67
N TRP A 147 -16.69 -1.42 -8.51
CA TRP A 147 -17.01 -0.08 -9.02
C TRP A 147 -17.47 -0.04 -10.48
N PRO A 148 -16.85 -0.75 -11.43
CA PRO A 148 -17.26 -0.72 -12.84
C PRO A 148 -18.67 -1.27 -13.09
N THR A 149 -19.20 -2.10 -12.19
CA THR A 149 -20.52 -2.75 -12.34
C THR A 149 -21.63 -2.04 -11.57
N LEU A 150 -21.29 -1.03 -10.76
CA LEU A 150 -22.27 -0.30 -9.94
C LEU A 150 -23.10 0.67 -10.78
N SER A 151 -24.38 0.81 -10.40
CA SER A 151 -25.24 1.88 -10.91
C SER A 151 -24.79 3.26 -10.41
N THR A 152 -25.30 4.33 -11.04
CA THR A 152 -25.04 5.70 -10.58
C THR A 152 -25.52 5.93 -9.15
N GLU A 153 -26.68 5.39 -8.78
CA GLU A 153 -27.25 5.48 -7.43
C GLU A 153 -26.35 4.76 -6.40
N GLU A 154 -25.83 3.58 -6.75
CA GLU A 154 -24.90 2.82 -5.89
C GLU A 154 -23.57 3.54 -5.71
N LYS A 155 -22.98 4.08 -6.80
CA LYS A 155 -21.75 4.89 -6.72
C LYS A 155 -21.94 6.11 -5.83
N ASN A 156 -23.06 6.83 -5.98
CA ASN A 156 -23.42 7.95 -5.12
C ASN A 156 -23.59 7.51 -3.66
N SER A 157 -24.20 6.34 -3.41
CA SER A 157 -24.34 5.79 -2.05
C SER A 157 -22.98 5.52 -1.38
N TYR A 158 -22.01 4.97 -2.11
CA TYR A 158 -20.65 4.79 -1.58
C TYR A 158 -19.92 6.12 -1.40
N ALA A 159 -20.06 7.07 -2.33
CA ALA A 159 -19.49 8.41 -2.20
C ALA A 159 -19.98 9.11 -0.93
N GLN A 160 -21.27 9.02 -0.62
CA GLN A 160 -21.85 9.57 0.62
C GLN A 160 -21.28 8.91 1.90
N GLN A 161 -20.98 7.61 1.86
CA GLN A 161 -20.30 6.93 2.97
C GLN A 161 -18.85 7.41 3.14
N VAL A 162 -18.12 7.61 2.04
CA VAL A 162 -16.76 8.19 2.05
C VAL A 162 -16.78 9.63 2.58
N ILE A 163 -17.76 10.44 2.16
CA ILE A 163 -17.96 11.80 2.67
C ILE A 163 -18.21 11.81 4.17
N ALA A 164 -19.05 10.90 4.67
CA ALA A 164 -19.31 10.77 6.10
C ALA A 164 -18.02 10.42 6.88
N ALA A 165 -17.22 9.49 6.35
CA ALA A 165 -15.92 9.14 6.92
C ALA A 165 -14.96 10.34 6.93
N LEU A 166 -14.84 11.06 5.81
CA LEU A 166 -14.00 12.25 5.68
C LEU A 166 -14.40 13.35 6.65
N ARG A 167 -15.71 13.61 6.79
CA ARG A 167 -16.24 14.60 7.75
C ARG A 167 -15.92 14.21 9.19
N GLU A 168 -16.03 12.94 9.55
CA GLU A 168 -15.68 12.46 10.89
C GLU A 168 -14.18 12.52 11.14
N MET A 169 -13.34 12.10 10.19
CA MET A 169 -11.87 12.24 10.29
C MET A 169 -11.48 13.70 10.53
N ARG A 170 -12.10 14.63 9.80
CA ARG A 170 -11.83 16.08 9.92
C ARG A 170 -12.23 16.69 11.27
N GLN A 171 -12.97 15.99 12.12
CA GLN A 171 -13.25 16.44 13.49
C GLN A 171 -12.06 16.29 14.43
N PHE A 172 -11.13 15.39 14.11
CA PHE A 172 -9.88 15.23 14.85
C PHE A 172 -8.85 16.22 14.32
N THR A 173 -8.42 17.16 15.16
CA THR A 173 -7.47 18.21 14.77
C THR A 173 -6.23 18.21 15.65
N ALA A 174 -5.16 18.82 15.13
CA ALA A 174 -3.94 19.09 15.86
C ALA A 174 -3.44 20.52 15.57
N GLU A 175 -2.52 21.01 16.39
CA GLU A 175 -1.92 22.33 16.23
C GLU A 175 -0.97 22.40 15.02
N PHE A 176 -0.31 21.28 14.69
CA PHE A 176 0.65 21.14 13.60
C PHE A 176 0.65 19.70 13.06
N PRO A 177 1.27 19.45 11.89
CA PRO A 177 1.40 18.11 11.34
C PRO A 177 2.13 17.14 12.26
N GLN A 178 1.50 16.01 12.57
CA GLN A 178 2.03 14.97 13.45
C GLN A 178 1.22 13.69 13.31
N ARG A 179 1.73 12.57 13.81
CA ARG A 179 0.95 11.32 13.93
C ARG A 179 0.04 11.36 15.14
N VAL A 180 -0.81 10.34 15.30
CA VAL A 180 -1.77 10.27 16.42
C VAL A 180 -1.13 10.15 17.80
N ASP A 181 0.15 9.78 17.89
CA ASP A 181 0.94 9.76 19.14
C ASP A 181 1.75 11.06 19.36
N GLY A 182 1.65 12.04 18.46
CA GLY A 182 2.40 13.30 18.51
C GLY A 182 3.82 13.24 17.90
N SER A 183 4.25 12.08 17.39
CA SER A 183 5.53 11.97 16.68
C SER A 183 5.49 12.66 15.31
N PRO A 184 6.66 13.06 14.75
CA PRO A 184 6.72 13.67 13.43
C PRO A 184 6.08 12.80 12.35
N ILE A 185 5.37 13.46 11.43
CA ILE A 185 4.75 12.79 10.32
C ILE A 185 5.63 12.86 9.09
N PHE A 186 5.77 11.73 8.44
CA PHE A 186 6.61 11.65 7.27
C PHE A 186 5.98 12.32 6.05
N ASP A 187 6.83 12.89 5.21
CA ASP A 187 6.43 13.54 3.98
C ASP A 187 6.15 12.51 2.87
N ASN A 188 4.92 12.02 2.90
CA ASN A 188 4.34 11.17 1.86
C ASN A 188 3.69 11.97 0.72
N VAL A 189 3.82 13.30 0.71
CA VAL A 189 3.12 14.22 -0.20
C VAL A 189 4.09 14.80 -1.23
N ILE A 190 5.13 15.52 -0.78
CA ILE A 190 6.13 16.17 -1.62
C ILE A 190 7.39 15.31 -1.68
N GLY A 191 8.05 15.14 -0.53
CA GLY A 191 9.29 14.38 -0.32
C GLY A 191 9.18 12.86 -0.42
N HIS A 192 8.13 12.34 -1.08
CA HIS A 192 7.87 10.91 -1.15
C HIS A 192 8.93 10.18 -1.99
N CYS A 193 9.81 9.48 -1.29
CA CYS A 193 10.82 8.60 -1.84
C CYS A 193 10.27 7.18 -2.01
N GLU A 194 10.63 6.46 -3.07
CA GLU A 194 10.30 5.01 -3.20
C GLU A 194 11.12 4.10 -2.24
N SER A 195 11.79 4.71 -1.26
CA SER A 195 12.51 4.00 -0.21
C SER A 195 11.52 3.51 0.85
N ARG A 196 11.83 2.36 1.46
CA ARG A 196 11.15 1.89 2.68
C ARG A 196 11.38 2.85 3.85
N LYS A 197 12.45 3.63 3.79
CA LYS A 197 12.68 4.72 4.72
C LYS A 197 11.89 5.93 4.30
N MET A 198 11.18 6.43 5.28
CA MET A 198 10.52 7.71 5.20
C MET A 198 11.60 8.79 5.43
N CYS A 199 12.14 9.33 4.32
CA CYS A 199 13.38 10.10 4.33
C CYS A 199 13.23 11.53 4.87
N ARG A 200 12.04 12.09 4.75
CA ARG A 200 11.73 13.48 5.07
C ARG A 200 10.47 13.53 5.90
N ASP A 201 10.41 14.48 6.81
CA ASP A 201 9.24 14.78 7.63
C ASP A 201 8.56 16.05 7.13
N ILE A 202 7.25 16.13 7.33
CA ILE A 202 6.51 17.38 7.20
C ILE A 202 6.86 18.24 8.41
N GLY A 203 7.28 19.48 8.16
CA GLY A 203 7.55 20.45 9.23
C GLY A 203 6.29 20.93 9.92
N LYS A 204 6.42 21.51 11.12
CA LYS A 204 5.26 22.01 11.89
C LYS A 204 4.59 23.21 11.23
N THR A 205 5.33 23.89 10.36
CA THR A 205 4.89 25.01 9.54
C THR A 205 5.31 24.78 8.08
N THR A 206 4.69 25.50 7.14
CA THR A 206 5.12 25.49 5.73
C THR A 206 6.60 25.83 5.58
N ASP A 207 7.11 26.74 6.40
CA ASP A 207 8.52 27.14 6.42
C ASP A 207 9.43 25.98 6.82
N GLU A 208 9.11 25.30 7.93
CA GLU A 208 9.85 24.12 8.35
C GLU A 208 9.75 22.99 7.33
N TRP A 209 8.59 22.82 6.69
CA TRP A 209 8.41 21.79 5.67
C TRP A 209 9.32 22.05 4.47
N PHE A 210 9.33 23.28 3.95
CA PHE A 210 10.25 23.64 2.85
C PHE A 210 11.71 23.52 3.26
N ASN A 211 12.07 23.87 4.49
CA ASN A 211 13.43 23.70 5.02
C ASN A 211 13.86 22.23 5.08
N ASN A 212 12.93 21.31 5.35
CA ASN A 212 13.26 19.87 5.41
C ASN A 212 13.62 19.27 4.05
N ILE A 213 13.21 19.90 2.94
CA ILE A 213 13.41 19.43 1.56
C ILE A 213 14.14 20.47 0.68
N ASP A 214 14.88 21.38 1.32
CA ASP A 214 15.41 22.58 0.68
C ASP A 214 16.51 22.27 -0.36
N GLU A 215 17.40 21.33 -0.05
CA GLU A 215 18.44 20.83 -0.95
C GLU A 215 17.83 20.25 -2.24
N GLU A 216 16.80 19.40 -2.09
CA GLU A 216 16.12 18.78 -3.22
C GLU A 216 15.37 19.82 -4.06
N LEU A 217 14.68 20.76 -3.41
CA LEU A 217 13.97 21.82 -4.13
C LEU A 217 14.94 22.72 -4.90
N ARG A 218 16.05 23.15 -4.30
CA ARG A 218 17.04 24.00 -4.98
C ARG A 218 17.68 23.28 -6.18
N GLU A 219 18.11 22.03 -6.01
CA GLU A 219 18.65 21.25 -7.12
C GLU A 219 17.59 20.98 -8.20
N GLY A 220 16.36 20.69 -7.79
CA GLY A 220 15.23 20.49 -8.68
C GLY A 220 14.91 21.72 -9.52
N ILE A 221 14.91 22.90 -8.91
CA ILE A 221 14.75 24.21 -9.59
C ILE A 221 15.90 24.45 -10.55
N SER A 222 17.15 24.30 -10.10
CA SER A 222 18.37 24.42 -10.92
C SER A 222 18.25 23.61 -12.22
N ARG A 223 17.86 22.33 -12.11
CA ARG A 223 17.68 21.43 -13.25
C ARG A 223 16.51 21.79 -14.14
N LYS A 224 15.36 22.11 -13.55
CA LYS A 224 14.14 22.45 -14.29
C LYS A 224 14.34 23.69 -15.16
N PHE A 225 15.06 24.68 -14.66
CA PHE A 225 15.29 25.96 -15.34
C PHE A 225 16.67 26.05 -16.01
N GLU A 226 17.45 24.96 -16.00
CA GLU A 226 18.79 24.87 -16.59
C GLU A 226 19.70 26.03 -16.17
N THR A 227 19.68 26.39 -14.89
CA THR A 227 20.39 27.54 -14.33
C THR A 227 21.21 27.18 -13.11
N SER A 228 22.39 27.77 -12.99
CA SER A 228 23.23 27.71 -11.77
C SER A 228 23.26 29.04 -11.02
N ASP A 229 22.43 30.01 -11.41
CA ASP A 229 22.34 31.31 -10.74
C ASP A 229 21.55 31.19 -9.44
N GLU A 230 22.25 31.34 -8.31
CA GLU A 230 21.67 31.24 -6.97
C GLU A 230 20.54 32.26 -6.72
N ILE A 231 20.62 33.46 -7.31
CA ILE A 231 19.58 34.50 -7.17
C ILE A 231 18.29 34.04 -7.85
N VAL A 232 18.41 33.44 -9.04
CA VAL A 232 17.27 32.90 -9.78
C VAL A 232 16.66 31.71 -9.05
N ILE A 233 17.49 30.79 -8.54
CA ILE A 233 17.03 29.61 -7.80
C ILE A 233 16.28 30.03 -6.53
N GLU A 234 16.82 30.96 -5.76
CA GLU A 234 16.19 31.43 -4.52
C GLU A 234 14.89 32.20 -4.82
N ALA A 235 14.87 33.06 -5.84
CA ALA A 235 13.65 33.74 -6.25
C ALA A 235 12.53 32.75 -6.63
N LYS A 236 12.87 31.65 -7.33
CA LYS A 236 11.92 30.58 -7.67
C LYS A 236 11.49 29.77 -6.47
N LEU A 237 12.38 29.47 -5.52
CA LEU A 237 12.03 28.79 -4.28
C LEU A 237 11.03 29.62 -3.46
N GLN A 238 11.26 30.94 -3.36
CA GLN A 238 10.33 31.85 -2.69
C GLN A 238 8.98 31.95 -3.42
N GLU A 239 8.96 31.99 -4.75
CA GLU A 239 7.72 31.95 -5.54
C GLU A 239 6.92 30.67 -5.26
N LEU A 240 7.58 29.51 -5.24
CA LEU A 240 6.93 28.22 -4.91
C LEU A 240 6.34 28.23 -3.50
N LYS A 241 7.08 28.76 -2.53
CA LYS A 241 6.67 28.84 -1.13
C LYS A 241 5.48 29.80 -0.92
N GLN A 242 5.53 30.98 -1.54
CA GLN A 242 4.45 31.99 -1.44
C GLN A 242 3.14 31.52 -2.07
N ASN A 243 3.21 30.71 -3.13
CA ASN A 243 2.04 30.17 -3.81
C ASN A 243 1.51 28.87 -3.18
N PHE A 244 2.25 28.27 -2.25
CA PHE A 244 1.85 27.02 -1.60
C PHE A 244 0.59 27.22 -0.73
N PRO A 245 -0.33 26.24 -0.66
CA PRO A 245 -1.55 26.42 0.12
C PRO A 245 -1.25 26.56 1.62
N ASP A 246 -2.09 27.32 2.32
CA ASP A 246 -2.03 27.37 3.77
C ASP A 246 -2.28 25.98 4.39
N GLY A 247 -1.55 25.72 5.47
CA GLY A 247 -1.55 24.43 6.15
C GLY A 247 -2.77 24.22 7.03
N ALA A 248 -3.26 25.26 7.69
CA ALA A 248 -4.30 25.14 8.71
C ALA A 248 -5.73 25.05 8.11
N PRO A 249 -6.67 24.34 8.76
CA PRO A 249 -6.46 23.51 9.94
C PRO A 249 -5.75 22.19 9.62
N TYR A 250 -5.03 21.65 10.60
CA TYR A 250 -4.44 20.31 10.50
C TYR A 250 -5.43 19.27 11.03
N VAL A 251 -5.82 18.34 10.16
CA VAL A 251 -6.91 17.39 10.38
C VAL A 251 -6.42 15.97 10.17
N LEU A 252 -7.04 15.02 10.87
CA LEU A 252 -6.75 13.61 10.63
C LEU A 252 -7.08 13.27 9.16
N THR A 253 -6.09 12.69 8.50
CA THR A 253 -6.04 12.40 7.07
C THR A 253 -5.47 11.00 6.92
N HIS A 254 -6.04 10.19 6.04
CA HIS A 254 -5.58 8.84 5.73
C HIS A 254 -4.33 8.86 4.85
N ALA A 255 -4.25 9.84 3.93
CA ALA A 255 -3.11 10.10 3.01
C ALA A 255 -2.77 8.96 2.02
N ASP A 256 -3.60 7.91 1.98
CA ASP A 256 -3.58 6.82 1.00
C ASP A 256 -5.00 6.29 0.71
N LEU A 257 -6.02 7.13 0.86
CA LEU A 257 -7.40 6.73 0.64
C LEU A 257 -7.63 6.49 -0.86
N ASN A 258 -7.83 5.23 -1.23
CA ASN A 258 -8.14 4.83 -2.60
C ASN A 258 -9.05 3.59 -2.59
N LEU A 259 -9.64 3.24 -3.73
CA LEU A 259 -10.65 2.18 -3.83
C LEU A 259 -10.12 0.77 -3.49
N ASN A 260 -8.80 0.54 -3.48
CA ASN A 260 -8.23 -0.73 -3.01
C ASN A 260 -8.20 -0.82 -1.48
N ASN A 261 -8.20 0.33 -0.80
CA ASN A 261 -8.17 0.46 0.66
C ASN A 261 -9.58 0.61 1.26
N ILE A 262 -10.63 0.56 0.42
CA ILE A 262 -12.03 0.57 0.82
C ILE A 262 -12.62 -0.82 0.53
N LEU A 263 -13.07 -1.51 1.58
CA LEU A 263 -13.72 -2.82 1.48
C LEU A 263 -15.22 -2.68 1.64
N VAL A 264 -15.97 -3.36 0.77
CA VAL A 264 -17.43 -3.27 0.69
C VAL A 264 -18.12 -4.62 0.68
N HIS A 265 -19.34 -4.63 1.21
CA HIS A 265 -20.25 -5.78 1.18
C HIS A 265 -21.68 -5.26 1.27
N ASP A 266 -22.58 -5.79 0.43
CA ASP A 266 -24.02 -5.49 0.43
C ASP A 266 -24.36 -3.99 0.48
N GLY A 267 -23.72 -3.20 -0.40
CA GLY A 267 -23.99 -1.75 -0.50
C GLY A 267 -23.36 -0.90 0.62
N LYS A 268 -22.53 -1.49 1.49
CA LYS A 268 -21.91 -0.82 2.64
C LYS A 268 -20.40 -0.91 2.61
N ILE A 269 -19.73 0.17 3.04
CA ILE A 269 -18.32 0.13 3.41
C ILE A 269 -18.22 -0.62 4.73
N VAL A 270 -17.46 -1.72 4.73
CA VAL A 270 -17.25 -2.58 5.91
C VAL A 270 -15.89 -2.37 6.56
N ALA A 271 -14.91 -1.83 5.82
CA ALA A 271 -13.63 -1.40 6.38
C ALA A 271 -12.93 -0.38 5.47
N ILE A 272 -12.27 0.59 6.08
CA ILE A 272 -11.19 1.39 5.50
C ILE A 272 -9.90 0.89 6.15
N ILE A 273 -8.93 0.50 5.34
CA ILE A 273 -7.69 -0.19 5.75
C ILE A 273 -6.44 0.57 5.27
N ASP A 274 -5.28 0.15 5.75
CA ASP A 274 -3.97 0.68 5.34
C ASP A 274 -3.70 2.12 5.79
N TRP A 275 -3.80 2.35 7.10
CA TRP A 275 -3.60 3.64 7.75
C TRP A 275 -2.12 3.98 7.96
N GLU A 276 -1.21 3.34 7.22
CA GLU A 276 0.24 3.43 7.42
C GLU A 276 0.82 4.83 7.18
N PHE A 277 0.12 5.66 6.40
CA PHE A 277 0.45 7.06 6.15
C PHE A 277 -0.46 8.05 6.87
N ALA A 278 -1.36 7.60 7.73
CA ALA A 278 -2.32 8.50 8.34
C ALA A 278 -1.67 9.47 9.35
N GLY A 279 -2.43 10.50 9.72
CA GLY A 279 -2.05 11.44 10.77
C GLY A 279 -2.66 12.80 10.53
N TYR A 280 -2.22 13.81 11.28
CA TYR A 280 -2.69 15.17 11.12
C TYR A 280 -1.91 15.85 10.02
N TYR A 281 -2.61 16.21 8.94
CA TYR A 281 -2.06 16.87 7.76
C TYR A 281 -2.84 18.16 7.48
N PRO A 282 -2.30 19.06 6.65
CA PRO A 282 -3.11 20.14 6.11
C PRO A 282 -4.43 19.66 5.51
N TRP A 283 -5.50 20.42 5.70
CA TRP A 283 -6.87 20.06 5.30
C TRP A 283 -7.02 19.62 3.83
N TRP A 284 -6.15 20.12 2.95
CA TRP A 284 -6.16 19.87 1.50
C TRP A 284 -5.45 18.57 1.11
N VAL A 285 -4.68 17.94 2.01
CA VAL A 285 -3.83 16.79 1.67
C VAL A 285 -4.65 15.61 1.20
N GLU A 286 -5.76 15.26 1.87
CA GLU A 286 -6.59 14.12 1.43
C GLU A 286 -7.13 14.33 0.01
N THR A 287 -7.58 15.55 -0.31
CA THR A 287 -8.07 15.89 -1.64
C THR A 287 -6.98 15.68 -2.69
N TYR A 288 -5.78 16.22 -2.45
CA TYR A 288 -4.66 16.05 -3.37
C TYR A 288 -4.19 14.59 -3.49
N MET A 289 -4.07 13.89 -2.36
CA MET A 289 -3.56 12.53 -2.28
C MET A 289 -4.52 11.51 -2.86
N SER A 290 -5.83 11.68 -2.69
CA SER A 290 -6.85 10.79 -3.26
C SER A 290 -6.71 10.62 -4.78
N TYR A 291 -6.39 11.70 -5.49
CA TYR A 291 -6.11 11.64 -6.93
C TYR A 291 -4.71 11.10 -7.25
N ARG A 292 -3.68 11.43 -6.47
CA ARG A 292 -2.32 10.89 -6.69
C ARG A 292 -2.19 9.39 -6.40
N ARG A 293 -2.98 8.87 -5.47
CA ARG A 293 -2.99 7.45 -5.04
C ARG A 293 -3.98 6.60 -5.82
N THR A 294 -4.83 7.24 -6.61
CA THR A 294 -5.73 6.53 -7.51
C THR A 294 -4.96 5.81 -8.62
N VAL A 295 -5.23 4.52 -8.78
CA VAL A 295 -4.55 3.63 -9.76
C VAL A 295 -5.36 3.38 -11.04
N SER A 296 -6.59 3.88 -11.11
CA SER A 296 -7.55 3.64 -12.20
C SER A 296 -8.49 4.83 -12.39
N ARG A 297 -9.25 4.86 -13.49
CA ARG A 297 -10.27 5.90 -13.70
C ARG A 297 -11.42 5.83 -12.67
N ASN A 298 -11.61 4.68 -12.02
CA ASN A 298 -12.67 4.47 -11.04
C ASN A 298 -12.47 5.36 -9.81
N GLY A 299 -11.22 5.49 -9.33
CA GLY A 299 -10.92 6.40 -8.22
C GLY A 299 -11.13 7.86 -8.57
N ILE A 300 -10.82 8.27 -9.80
CA ILE A 300 -11.07 9.64 -10.26
C ILE A 300 -12.57 9.92 -10.24
N GLU A 301 -13.40 8.97 -10.69
CA GLU A 301 -14.86 9.10 -10.68
C GLU A 301 -15.41 9.23 -9.24
N LEU A 302 -15.01 8.34 -8.32
CA LEU A 302 -15.43 8.43 -6.92
C LEU A 302 -15.07 9.78 -6.30
N PHE A 303 -13.79 10.16 -6.40
CA PHE A 303 -13.30 11.36 -5.73
C PHE A 303 -13.83 12.64 -6.36
N LYS A 304 -14.11 12.64 -7.67
CA LYS A 304 -14.85 13.72 -8.30
C LYS A 304 -16.21 13.94 -7.63
N ILE A 305 -17.01 12.88 -7.45
CA ILE A 305 -18.31 12.98 -6.75
C ILE A 305 -18.12 13.49 -5.32
N VAL A 306 -17.14 12.95 -4.60
CA VAL A 306 -16.86 13.29 -3.19
C VAL A 306 -16.46 14.75 -3.03
N TRP A 307 -15.55 15.26 -3.85
CA TRP A 307 -15.04 16.62 -3.72
C TRP A 307 -15.98 17.67 -4.29
N ASP A 308 -16.73 17.35 -5.36
CA ASP A 308 -17.82 18.19 -5.88
C ASP A 308 -18.89 18.41 -4.78
N GLU A 309 -19.31 17.35 -4.06
CA GLU A 309 -20.32 17.42 -2.99
C GLU A 309 -19.79 18.13 -1.71
N LEU A 310 -18.47 18.10 -1.49
CA LEU A 310 -17.82 18.80 -0.39
C LEU A 310 -17.48 20.27 -0.72
N ASP A 311 -17.79 20.74 -1.93
CA ASP A 311 -17.50 22.09 -2.43
C ASP A 311 -16.00 22.44 -2.30
N ILE A 312 -15.13 21.48 -2.67
CA ILE A 312 -13.67 21.67 -2.64
C ILE A 312 -13.15 21.89 -4.05
N ASP A 313 -12.48 23.03 -4.27
CA ASP A 313 -11.76 23.32 -5.51
C ASP A 313 -10.44 22.54 -5.57
N ASP A 314 -10.54 21.28 -5.97
CA ASP A 314 -9.42 20.35 -6.13
C ASP A 314 -8.39 20.82 -7.16
N LYS A 315 -8.83 21.50 -8.22
CA LYS A 315 -7.96 22.09 -9.23
C LYS A 315 -7.11 23.21 -8.65
N ALA A 316 -7.68 24.12 -7.86
CA ALA A 316 -6.92 25.19 -7.21
C ALA A 316 -5.87 24.63 -6.23
N ILE A 317 -6.19 23.55 -5.51
CA ILE A 317 -5.22 22.84 -4.67
C ILE A 317 -4.09 22.26 -5.55
N TYR A 318 -4.45 21.54 -6.62
CA TYR A 318 -3.49 20.92 -7.52
C TYR A 318 -2.53 21.96 -8.13
N ASP A 319 -3.05 23.08 -8.63
CA ASP A 319 -2.26 24.13 -9.28
C ASP A 319 -1.24 24.77 -8.34
N LYS A 320 -1.52 24.81 -7.03
CA LYS A 320 -0.60 25.32 -6.00
C LYS A 320 0.44 24.31 -5.52
N VAL A 321 0.06 23.03 -5.40
CA VAL A 321 0.92 21.97 -4.84
C VAL A 321 1.82 21.33 -5.90
N ASN A 322 1.29 21.11 -7.11
CA ASN A 322 1.99 20.39 -8.18
C ASN A 322 3.31 21.06 -8.63
N PRO A 323 3.45 22.40 -8.70
CA PRO A 323 4.73 23.03 -9.02
C PRO A 323 5.87 22.66 -8.05
N VAL A 324 5.57 22.53 -6.76
CA VAL A 324 6.55 22.15 -5.72
C VAL A 324 6.97 20.68 -5.88
N ILE A 325 6.00 19.79 -6.08
CA ILE A 325 6.26 18.37 -6.36
C ILE A 325 7.07 18.19 -7.64
N HIS A 326 6.78 18.97 -8.67
CA HIS A 326 7.52 18.90 -9.92
C HIS A 326 8.96 19.38 -9.73
N ALA A 327 9.19 20.46 -8.98
CA ALA A 327 10.55 20.87 -8.60
C ALA A 327 11.27 19.75 -7.84
N TRP A 328 10.66 19.19 -6.79
CA TRP A 328 11.24 18.07 -6.03
C TRP A 328 11.57 16.86 -6.92
N ARG A 329 10.66 16.48 -7.85
CA ARG A 329 10.86 15.37 -8.79
C ARG A 329 11.98 15.59 -9.81
N CYS A 330 12.31 16.84 -10.12
CA CYS A 330 13.46 17.18 -10.96
C CYS A 330 14.79 16.96 -10.22
N SER A 331 14.78 16.84 -8.89
CA SER A 331 15.96 16.52 -8.11
C SER A 331 16.39 15.06 -8.31
N PRO A 332 17.68 14.78 -8.51
CA PRO A 332 18.22 13.43 -8.71
C PRO A 332 18.39 12.69 -7.38
N VAL A 333 17.31 12.59 -6.60
CA VAL A 333 17.32 11.91 -5.30
C VAL A 333 17.69 10.44 -5.48
N ARG A 334 18.66 9.97 -4.69
CA ARG A 334 19.12 8.59 -4.65
C ARG A 334 19.13 8.08 -3.22
N HIS A 335 19.15 6.75 -3.13
CA HIS A 335 19.26 6.03 -1.87
C HIS A 335 20.35 4.98 -1.96
N THR A 336 21.16 4.83 -0.92
CA THR A 336 22.26 3.85 -0.89
C THR A 336 21.75 2.40 -0.96
N GLY A 337 20.50 2.13 -0.59
CA GLY A 337 19.95 0.78 -0.44
C GLY A 337 19.53 0.06 -1.73
N ASN A 338 19.46 0.76 -2.87
CA ASN A 338 19.14 0.16 -4.17
C ASN A 338 20.35 -0.38 -4.94
N THR A 339 21.55 -0.30 -4.36
CA THR A 339 22.82 -0.67 -5.02
C THR A 339 23.24 -2.12 -4.78
N HIS A 340 22.72 -2.77 -3.73
CA HIS A 340 23.13 -4.11 -3.31
C HIS A 340 21.92 -5.04 -3.17
N TYR A 341 22.11 -6.34 -3.48
CA TYR A 341 21.08 -7.36 -3.36
C TYR A 341 21.69 -8.73 -3.00
N TRP A 342 20.89 -9.59 -2.37
CA TRP A 342 21.16 -11.01 -2.20
C TRP A 342 20.35 -11.80 -3.22
N GLN A 343 21.02 -12.64 -3.99
CA GLN A 343 20.36 -13.59 -4.89
C GLN A 343 19.91 -14.81 -4.07
N ARG A 344 18.61 -15.09 -4.08
CA ARG A 344 18.08 -16.30 -3.43
C ARG A 344 18.47 -17.52 -4.27
N PRO A 345 18.83 -18.65 -3.64
CA PRO A 345 19.02 -19.91 -4.36
C PRO A 345 17.70 -20.37 -4.97
N VAL A 346 17.75 -21.41 -5.82
CA VAL A 346 16.55 -22.04 -6.38
C VAL A 346 15.59 -22.50 -5.27
N PHE A 347 14.29 -22.40 -5.52
CA PHE A 347 13.26 -22.68 -4.50
C PHE A 347 13.21 -24.16 -4.10
N CYS A 348 13.28 -25.07 -5.08
CA CYS A 348 13.47 -26.52 -4.87
C CYS A 348 14.39 -27.08 -5.96
N LYS A 349 14.93 -28.28 -5.74
CA LYS A 349 15.73 -29.03 -6.75
C LYS A 349 14.98 -29.19 -8.10
N CYS A 350 13.66 -29.18 -8.04
CA CYS A 350 12.74 -29.34 -9.15
C CYS A 350 12.42 -28.06 -9.94
N GLN A 351 12.67 -26.88 -9.36
CA GLN A 351 12.18 -25.60 -9.88
C GLN A 351 13.32 -24.57 -9.88
N PRO A 352 13.86 -24.16 -11.05
CA PRO A 352 15.08 -23.36 -11.16
C PRO A 352 14.87 -21.86 -10.86
N TYR A 353 13.86 -21.50 -10.06
CA TYR A 353 13.49 -20.11 -9.79
C TYR A 353 14.09 -19.62 -8.47
N GLY A 354 14.87 -18.54 -8.53
CA GLY A 354 15.41 -17.81 -7.38
C GLY A 354 15.24 -16.30 -7.58
N GLY A 355 14.60 -15.63 -6.63
CA GLY A 355 14.39 -14.18 -6.67
C GLY A 355 15.54 -13.39 -6.03
N ILE A 356 15.43 -12.06 -6.03
CA ILE A 356 16.36 -11.16 -5.34
C ILE A 356 15.74 -10.63 -4.05
N LEU A 357 16.58 -10.35 -3.06
CA LEU A 357 16.24 -9.56 -1.88
C LEU A 357 17.17 -8.34 -1.86
N ARG A 358 16.61 -7.13 -1.90
CA ARG A 358 17.39 -5.89 -1.99
C ARG A 358 17.81 -5.42 -0.60
N LYS A 359 18.95 -4.70 -0.51
CA LYS A 359 19.46 -4.14 0.75
C LYS A 359 18.46 -3.22 1.44
N ASN A 360 17.82 -2.31 0.71
CA ASN A 360 16.76 -1.45 1.26
C ASN A 360 15.53 -2.19 1.79
N ALA A 361 15.37 -3.49 1.49
CA ALA A 361 14.28 -4.29 2.02
C ALA A 361 14.63 -5.00 3.35
N ILE A 362 15.89 -4.93 3.78
CA ILE A 362 16.38 -5.57 5.01
C ILE A 362 17.00 -4.55 5.97
N ASP A 363 17.84 -3.66 5.46
CA ASP A 363 18.73 -2.81 6.26
C ASP A 363 18.20 -1.37 6.38
N SER A 364 18.17 -0.88 7.62
CA SER A 364 17.81 0.48 8.00
C SER A 364 18.98 1.47 7.95
N GLU A 365 20.06 1.22 7.22
CA GLU A 365 21.15 2.20 6.96
C GLU A 365 21.01 2.96 5.64
N GLU A 366 19.92 2.78 4.89
CA GLU A 366 19.67 3.50 3.64
C GLU A 366 19.77 5.04 3.83
N ARG A 367 20.66 5.71 3.09
CA ARG A 367 20.86 7.16 3.19
C ARG A 367 20.25 7.83 1.98
N HIS A 368 19.46 8.87 2.23
CA HIS A 368 18.94 9.79 1.23
C HIS A 368 20.03 10.79 0.85
N PHE A 369 20.22 11.06 -0.45
CA PHE A 369 21.12 12.12 -0.92
C PHE A 369 20.75 12.58 -2.34
N VAL A 370 21.15 13.81 -2.68
CA VAL A 370 21.07 14.35 -4.03
C VAL A 370 22.30 13.94 -4.84
N ASP A 371 22.12 13.18 -5.92
CA ASP A 371 23.22 12.79 -6.81
C ASP A 371 23.45 13.85 -7.90
N TYR A 372 24.20 14.89 -7.56
CA TYR A 372 24.53 16.01 -8.46
C TYR A 372 25.16 15.56 -9.80
N ASN A 373 25.85 14.42 -9.81
CA ASN A 373 26.51 13.90 -11.02
C ASN A 373 25.58 13.14 -11.97
N ASN A 374 24.38 12.77 -11.51
CA ASN A 374 23.43 12.03 -12.31
C ASN A 374 22.81 12.94 -13.38
N ARG A 375 23.18 12.72 -14.64
CA ARG A 375 22.69 13.50 -15.79
C ARG A 375 21.38 12.99 -16.40
N ASN A 376 20.79 11.93 -15.86
CA ASN A 376 19.51 11.45 -16.37
C ASN A 376 18.44 12.51 -16.09
N GLN A 377 18.05 13.25 -17.15
CA GLN A 377 16.77 13.93 -17.21
C GLN A 377 15.70 12.86 -17.01
N TYR A 378 14.79 13.12 -16.08
CA TYR A 378 13.80 12.17 -15.56
C TYR A 378 14.43 11.12 -14.64
N GLY A 379 14.28 11.34 -13.32
CA GLY A 379 14.23 10.22 -12.38
C GLY A 379 13.32 9.14 -12.95
N GLN A 380 13.71 7.88 -12.82
CA GLN A 380 12.95 6.77 -13.40
C GLN A 380 11.44 6.98 -13.16
N PRO A 381 10.59 6.93 -14.20
CA PRO A 381 9.16 6.99 -13.98
C PRO A 381 8.76 5.78 -13.13
N PRO A 382 7.84 5.92 -12.15
CA PRO A 382 7.16 4.75 -11.64
C PRO A 382 6.46 4.11 -12.85
N TYR A 383 6.76 2.84 -13.09
CA TYR A 383 6.21 2.07 -14.19
C TYR A 383 4.69 1.95 -14.03
N ARG A 384 3.92 2.88 -14.63
CA ARG A 384 2.58 2.66 -15.19
C ARG A 384 2.15 3.84 -16.07
N SER A 385 2.23 3.59 -17.38
CA SER A 385 1.54 4.26 -18.50
C SER A 385 1.18 5.74 -18.34
N GLU A 386 1.92 6.58 -19.05
CA GLU A 386 1.44 7.87 -19.56
C GLU A 386 0.15 7.68 -20.39
N LYS A 387 -0.98 7.77 -19.70
CA LYS A 387 -2.06 8.66 -20.10
C LYS A 387 -2.40 9.45 -18.86
N GLY A 388 -1.71 10.58 -18.69
CA GLY A 388 -2.21 11.65 -17.84
C GLY A 388 -3.64 11.93 -18.28
N VAL A 389 -4.59 11.74 -17.37
CA VAL A 389 -5.95 12.21 -17.57
C VAL A 389 -5.82 13.72 -17.48
N ASP A 390 -5.88 14.36 -18.64
CA ASP A 390 -5.93 15.80 -18.77
C ASP A 390 -7.16 16.28 -17.99
N TYR A 391 -6.94 17.06 -16.92
CA TYR A 391 -8.00 17.74 -16.19
C TYR A 391 -8.49 18.93 -17.04
N ALA A 392 -9.05 18.62 -18.21
CA ALA A 392 -9.68 19.57 -19.09
C ALA A 392 -10.76 18.83 -19.89
N GLY A 393 -12.01 19.01 -19.48
CA GLY A 393 -13.15 18.54 -20.24
C GLY A 393 -13.13 19.11 -21.66
N LYS A 394 -13.10 18.23 -22.65
CA LYS A 394 -13.68 18.48 -23.97
C LYS A 394 -14.45 17.24 -24.40
N ASN A 395 -15.77 17.35 -24.34
CA ASN A 395 -16.69 16.56 -25.16
C ASN A 395 -16.24 16.68 -26.62
N GLN A 396 -15.85 15.57 -27.22
CA GLN A 396 -15.98 15.39 -28.66
C GLN A 396 -16.52 14.00 -28.94
N ASP A 397 -17.70 14.01 -29.53
CA ASP A 397 -18.47 12.88 -30.01
C ASP A 397 -17.63 11.94 -30.87
N LEU A 398 -17.68 10.65 -30.57
CA LEU A 398 -17.19 9.61 -31.45
C LEU A 398 -18.38 9.01 -32.18
N GLU A 399 -18.62 9.47 -33.40
CA GLU A 399 -19.44 8.75 -34.37
C GLU A 399 -18.85 7.35 -34.65
N PRO A 400 -19.70 6.35 -34.94
CA PRO A 400 -19.26 5.01 -35.25
C PRO A 400 -18.68 4.96 -36.68
N LYS A 401 -17.47 4.42 -36.84
CA LYS A 401 -16.93 4.09 -38.16
C LYS A 401 -17.47 2.74 -38.60
N GLU A 402 -18.31 2.77 -39.63
CA GLU A 402 -18.49 1.67 -40.58
C GLU A 402 -17.18 1.40 -41.32
N GLY A 403 -16.89 0.12 -41.59
CA GLY A 403 -15.73 -0.35 -42.35
C GLY A 403 -15.40 -1.80 -42.06
#